data_AF-A0A238WSG4-F1
#
_entry.id   AF-A0A238WSG4-F1
#
_cell.length_a   1.000
_cell.length_b   1.000
_cell.length_c   1.000
_cell.angle_alpha   90.00
_cell.angle_beta   90.00
_cell.angle_gamma   90.00
#
_symmetry.space_group_name_H-M   'P 1'
#
loop_
_entity.id
_entity.type
_entity.pdbx_description
1 polymer ?
#
loop_
_entity_poly.entity_id
_entity_poly.type
_entity_poly.pdbx_seq_one_letter_code
_entity_poly.pdbx_strand_id
1 'polypeptide(L)' 'MDILVQIIPTIILIYLAIGLVFGIYFFIRGAAQLDALIKDSKWTVRLLLVPGAIGLWPLLLSRLLKPSKTNL' A
#
# COMPACT_ATOMS: atom_id res chain seq x y z
N MET A 1 9.52 -30.09 -13.11
CA MET A 1 8.25 -29.41 -12.72
C MET A 1 8.45 -28.52 -11.48
N ASP A 2 9.70 -28.30 -11.06
CA ASP A 2 10.05 -27.79 -9.73
C ASP A 2 10.28 -26.28 -9.71
N ILE A 3 10.71 -25.72 -10.85
CA ILE A 3 10.99 -24.30 -11.00
C ILE A 3 9.73 -23.44 -10.83
N LEU A 4 8.59 -23.87 -11.37
CA LEU A 4 7.33 -23.13 -11.23
C LEU A 4 6.83 -23.13 -9.78
N VAL A 5 7.01 -24.24 -9.07
CA VAL A 5 6.64 -24.38 -7.65
C VAL A 5 7.45 -23.44 -6.76
N GLN A 6 8.67 -23.08 -7.16
CA GLN A 6 9.52 -22.17 -6.39
C GLN A 6 9.36 -20.70 -6.82
N ILE A 7 9.24 -20.43 -8.11
CA ILE A 7 9.17 -19.05 -8.65
C ILE A 7 7.90 -18.33 -8.21
N ILE A 8 6.74 -18.98 -8.33
CA ILE A 8 5.45 -18.37 -8.01
C ILE A 8 5.40 -17.85 -6.56
N PRO A 9 5.67 -18.68 -5.52
CA PRO A 9 5.67 -18.20 -4.14
C PRO A 9 6.79 -17.21 -3.87
N THR A 10 7.96 -17.32 -4.52
CA THR A 10 9.05 -16.35 -4.36
C THR A 10 8.63 -14.95 -4.83
N ILE A 11 7.98 -14.85 -5.99
CA ILE A 11 7.46 -13.57 -6.50
C ILE A 11 6.38 -13.01 -5.57
N ILE A 12 5.48 -13.86 -5.08
CA ILE A 12 4.43 -13.46 -4.13
C ILE A 12 5.05 -12.98 -2.82
N LEU A 13 6.09 -13.65 -2.32
CA LEU A 13 6.78 -13.29 -1.09
C LEU A 13 7.47 -11.92 -1.22
N ILE A 14 8.14 -11.68 -2.36
CA ILE A 14 8.75 -10.38 -2.65
C ILE A 14 7.68 -9.29 -2.75
N TYR A 15 6.58 -9.56 -3.46
CA TYR A 15 5.46 -8.63 -3.57
C TYR A 15 4.86 -8.28 -2.21
N LEU A 16 4.65 -9.28 -1.35
CA LEU A 16 4.16 -9.09 0.01
C LEU A 16 5.17 -8.38 0.90
N ALA A 17 6.47 -8.68 0.78
CA ALA A 17 7.51 -8.02 1.55
C ALA A 17 7.56 -6.51 1.24
N ILE A 18 7.49 -6.14 -0.03
CA ILE A 18 7.40 -4.73 -0.46
C ILE A 18 6.10 -4.11 0.05
N GLY A 19 4.97 -4.83 -0.11
CA GLY A 19 3.68 -4.42 0.42
C GLY A 19 3.71 -4.17 1.93
N LEU A 20 4.45 -4.97 2.70
CA LEU A 20 4.57 -4.87 4.15
C LEU A 20 5.35 -3.61 4.56
N VAL A 21 6.47 -3.34 3.90
CA VAL A 21 7.23 -2.09 4.07
C VAL A 21 6.36 -0.88 3.70
N PHE A 22 5.62 -0.97 2.59
CA PHE A 22 4.70 0.07 2.16
C PHE A 22 3.53 0.25 3.14
N GLY A 23 3.00 -0.83 3.71
CA GLY A 23 1.93 -0.81 4.71
C GLY A 23 2.35 -0.11 6.00
N ILE A 24 3.59 -0.35 6.47
CA ILE A 24 4.17 0.36 7.61
C ILE A 24 4.33 1.85 7.28
N TYR A 25 4.86 2.19 6.10
CA TYR A 25 4.96 3.57 5.64
C TYR A 25 3.58 4.24 5.53
N PHE A 26 2.59 3.51 5.02
CA PHE A 26 1.22 3.97 4.85
C PHE A 26 0.56 4.26 6.19
N PHE A 27 0.77 3.40 7.19
CA PHE A 27 0.26 3.58 8.54
C PHE A 27 0.77 4.87 9.22
N ILE A 28 2.07 5.17 9.05
CA ILE A 28 2.70 6.32 9.69
C ILE A 28 2.42 7.63 8.92
N ARG A 29 2.58 7.60 7.58
CA ARG A 29 2.63 8.81 6.75
C ARG A 29 1.67 8.80 5.56
N GLY A 30 1.49 7.64 4.91
CA GLY A 30 0.68 7.54 3.69
C GLY A 30 -0.82 7.76 3.88
N ALA A 31 -1.39 7.33 5.01
CA ALA A 31 -2.82 7.50 5.32
C ALA A 31 -3.21 8.99 5.40
N ALA A 32 -2.31 9.85 5.87
CA ALA A 32 -2.52 11.29 5.94
C ALA A 32 -2.25 12.00 4.59
N GLN A 33 -1.47 11.40 3.69
CA GLN A 33 -1.23 11.94 2.34
C GLN A 33 -2.31 11.57 1.35
N LEU A 34 -2.94 10.39 1.49
CA LEU A 34 -3.96 9.94 0.56
C LEU A 34 -5.28 10.68 0.74
N ASP A 35 -5.62 11.00 1.99
CA ASP A 35 -6.87 11.68 2.28
C ASP A 35 -6.75 12.49 3.57
N ALA A 36 -6.92 13.80 3.47
CA ALA A 36 -6.93 14.68 4.64
C ALA A 36 -8.07 14.32 5.60
N LEU A 37 -9.16 13.70 5.11
CA LEU A 37 -10.25 13.16 5.93
C LEU A 37 -9.82 12.01 6.85
N ILE A 38 -8.81 11.22 6.47
CA ILE A 38 -8.27 10.13 7.29
C ILE A 38 -7.30 10.67 8.36
N LYS A 39 -6.84 11.92 8.22
CA LYS A 39 -5.97 12.57 9.21
C LYS A 39 -6.65 12.70 10.58
N ASP A 40 -7.95 12.99 10.60
CA ASP A 40 -8.81 13.05 11.80
C ASP A 40 -9.40 11.69 12.24
N SER A 41 -9.11 10.61 11.51
CA SER A 41 -9.66 9.30 11.80
C SER A 41 -8.89 8.56 12.90
N LYS A 42 -9.63 7.77 13.70
CA LYS A 42 -9.09 6.97 14.81
C LYS A 42 -8.02 5.99 14.32
N TRP A 43 -7.00 5.76 15.16
CA TRP A 43 -5.90 4.83 14.90
C TRP A 43 -6.35 3.42 14.47
N THR A 44 -7.49 2.94 14.98
CA THR A 44 -8.13 1.68 14.58
C THR A 44 -8.49 1.63 13.10
N VAL A 45 -8.98 2.73 12.52
CA VAL A 45 -9.34 2.81 11.10
C VAL A 45 -8.08 2.77 10.24
N ARG A 46 -7.00 3.44 10.67
CA ARG A 46 -5.70 3.34 10.00
C ARG A 46 -5.17 1.92 10.01
N LEU A 47 -5.30 1.20 11.12
CA LEU A 47 -4.88 -0.20 11.24
C LEU A 47 -5.69 -1.12 10.32
N LEU A 48 -6.99 -0.89 10.18
CA LEU A 48 -7.87 -1.65 9.28
C LEU A 48 -7.50 -1.47 7.80
N LEU A 49 -6.93 -0.32 7.45
CA LEU A 49 -6.47 0.00 6.10
C LEU A 49 -5.09 -0.60 5.78
N VAL A 50 -4.28 -0.96 6.79
CA VAL A 50 -2.95 -1.58 6.59
C VAL A 50 -3.00 -2.85 5.74
N PRO A 51 -3.83 -3.88 6.03
CA PRO A 51 -3.86 -5.10 5.22
C PRO A 51 -4.28 -4.81 3.77
N GLY A 52 -5.22 -3.89 3.56
CA GLY A 52 -5.58 -3.41 2.22
C GLY A 52 -4.41 -2.68 1.55
N ALA A 53 -3.65 -1.89 2.30
CA ALA A 53 -2.48 -1.18 1.79
C ALA A 53 -1.32 -2.10 1.42
N ILE A 54 -1.13 -3.19 2.16
CA ILE A 54 -0.15 -4.25 1.84
C ILE A 54 -0.54 -4.97 0.56
N GLY A 55 -1.83 -5.31 0.37
CA GLY A 55 -2.29 -6.01 -0.83
C GLY A 55 -2.33 -5.12 -2.08
N LEU A 56 -2.72 -3.85 -1.93
CA LEU A 56 -2.97 -2.90 -3.02
C LEU A 56 -1.88 -1.81 -3.10
N TRP A 57 -0.69 -2.07 -2.57
CA TRP A 57 0.42 -1.11 -2.56
C TRP A 57 0.75 -0.50 -3.93
N PRO A 58 0.75 -1.23 -5.08
CA PRO A 58 1.08 -0.63 -6.38
C PRO A 58 0.01 0.38 -6.82
N LEU A 59 -1.25 0.10 -6.49
CA LEU A 59 -2.38 0.95 -6.80
C LEU A 59 -2.37 2.21 -5.92
N LEU A 60 -2.04 2.06 -4.64
CA LEU A 60 -1.89 3.18 -3.72
C LEU A 60 -0.68 4.05 -4.08
N LEU A 61 0.45 3.44 -4.42
CA LEU A 61 1.64 4.13 -4.88
C LEU A 61 1.36 4.91 -6.17
N SER A 62 0.68 4.32 -7.15
CA SER A 62 0.29 5.03 -8.38
C SER A 62 -0.69 6.18 -8.11
N ARG A 63 -1.56 6.07 -7.09
CA ARG A 63 -2.40 7.19 -6.63
C ARG A 63 -1.62 8.29 -5.93
N LEU A 64 -0.62 7.95 -5.11
CA LEU A 64 0.30 8.92 -4.48
C LEU A 64 1.15 9.67 -5.50
N LEU A 65 1.59 8.96 -6.53
CA LEU A 65 2.41 9.52 -7.61
C LEU A 65 1.57 10.28 -8.64
N LYS A 66 0.25 10.07 -8.69
CA LYS A 66 -0.63 10.81 -9.60
C LYS A 66 -0.60 12.28 -9.18
N PRO A 67 0.04 13.17 -9.96
CA PRO A 67 -0.04 14.59 -9.67
C PRO A 67 -1.51 14.97 -9.81
N SER A 68 -2.03 15.72 -8.86
CA SER A 68 -3.32 16.39 -9.03
C SER A 68 -3.27 17.08 -10.39
N LYS A 69 -4.06 16.60 -11.35
CA LYS A 69 -4.35 17.36 -12.55
C LYS A 69 -5.25 18.52 -12.13
N THR A 70 -4.66 19.49 -11.46
CA THR A 70 -5.19 20.84 -11.39
C THR A 70 -4.82 21.47 -12.72
N ASN A 71 -5.72 21.42 -13.70
CA ASN A 71 -5.74 22.22 -14.93
C ASN A 71 -7.04 21.89 -15.65
N LEU A 72 -7.93 22.80 -16.04
CA LEU A 72 -8.07 24.25 -15.85
C LEU A 72 -9.51 24.54 -16.31
#